data_AF-A0A961F1A3-F1
#
_entry.id   AF-A0A961F1A3-F1
#
_cell.length_a   1.000
_cell.length_b   1.000
_cell.length_c   1.000
_cell.angle_alpha   90.00
_cell.angle_beta   90.00
_cell.angle_gamma   90.00
#
_symmetry.space_group_name_H-M   'P 1'
#
loop_
_entity.id
_entity.type
_entity.pdbx_description
1 polymer ?
#
loop_
_entity_poly.entity_id
_entity_poly.type
_entity_poly.pdbx_seq_one_letter_code
_entity_poly.pdbx_strand_id
1 'polypeptide(L)' 'MRMKIFITGASGFVGGAITRQLATTHDIIALSRSEHSDAKTKALGAKPVRGDLQNIPTDALQGADVVI' A
#
# COMPACT_ATOMS: atom_id res chain seq x y z
N MET A 1 -5.57 0.11 18.18
CA MET A 1 -6.68 -0.07 17.23
C MET A 1 -6.08 -0.45 15.90
N ARG A 2 -6.68 -1.38 15.15
CA ARG A 2 -6.24 -1.75 13.80
C ARG A 2 -6.82 -0.73 12.82
N MET A 3 -6.00 -0.16 11.92
CA MET A 3 -6.42 0.84 10.95
C MET A 3 -6.21 0.33 9.52
N LYS A 4 -6.93 0.90 8.57
CA LYS A 4 -6.73 0.69 7.13
C LYS A 4 -5.88 1.82 6.56
N ILE A 5 -4.67 1.52 6.12
CA ILE A 5 -3.69 2.51 5.67
C ILE A 5 -3.40 2.31 4.18
N PHE A 6 -3.56 3.36 3.39
CA PHE A 6 -3.17 3.37 1.98
C PHE A 6 -1.78 3.98 1.82
N ILE A 7 -0.84 3.25 1.19
CA ILE A 7 0.54 3.69 1.02
C ILE A 7 0.88 3.78 -0.47
N THR A 8 1.32 4.96 -0.90
CA THR A 8 1.97 5.17 -2.18
C THR A 8 3.46 4.85 -2.09
N GLY A 9 4.05 4.30 -3.15
CA GLY A 9 5.49 3.99 -3.13
C GLY A 9 5.92 2.88 -2.15
N ALA A 10 4.98 2.03 -1.72
CA ALA A 10 5.24 0.92 -0.78
C ALA A 10 6.31 -0.09 -1.25
N SER A 11 6.60 -0.17 -2.55
CA SER A 11 7.70 -1.00 -3.09
C SER A 11 9.08 -0.34 -3.05
N GLY A 12 9.16 0.92 -2.60
CA GLY A 12 10.38 1.72 -2.54
C GLY A 12 11.16 1.58 -1.22
N PHE A 13 12.23 2.37 -1.07
CA PHE A 13 13.09 2.31 0.11
C PHE A 13 12.36 2.70 1.40
N VAL A 14 11.83 3.93 1.47
CA VAL A 14 11.13 4.44 2.65
C VAL A 14 9.77 3.77 2.82
N GLY A 15 8.94 3.80 1.76
CA GLY A 15 7.60 3.19 1.79
C GLY A 15 7.62 1.71 2.13
N GLY A 16 8.66 0.98 1.69
CA GLY A 16 8.80 -0.44 2.01
C GLY A 16 9.17 -0.70 3.48
N ALA A 17 10.02 0.14 4.07
CA ALA A 17 10.33 0.07 5.50
C ALA A 17 9.09 0.35 6.36
N ILE A 18 8.34 1.40 6.02
CA ILE A 18 7.08 1.77 6.69
C ILE A 18 6.05 0.64 6.55
N THR A 19 5.85 0.12 5.34
CA THR A 19 4.91 -0.97 5.07
C THR A 19 5.22 -2.19 5.93
N ARG A 20 6.48 -2.61 5.97
CA ARG A 20 6.92 -3.77 6.77
C ARG A 20 6.61 -3.60 8.25
N GLN A 21 6.81 -2.40 8.79
CA GLN A 21 6.55 -2.12 10.20
C GLN A 21 5.05 -2.08 10.49
N LEU A 22 4.26 -1.36 9.67
CA LEU A 22 2.84 -1.14 9.93
C LEU A 22 1.96 -2.36 9.63
N ALA A 23 2.33 -3.21 8.67
CA ALA A 23 1.58 -4.42 8.31
C ALA A 23 1.45 -5.44 9.44
N THR A 24 2.28 -5.35 10.49
CA THR A 24 2.18 -6.21 11.68
C THR A 24 0.95 -5.91 12.53
N THR A 25 0.39 -4.71 12.43
CA THR A 25 -0.63 -4.18 13.35
C THR A 25 -1.77 -3.45 12.65
N HIS A 26 -1.64 -3.16 11.36
CA HIS A 26 -2.61 -2.43 10.53
C HIS A 26 -2.81 -3.13 9.19
N ASP A 27 -3.92 -2.84 8.53
CA ASP A 27 -4.23 -3.40 7.22
C ASP A 27 -3.72 -2.44 6.13
N ILE A 28 -2.71 -2.87 5.38
CA ILE A 28 -2.04 -2.01 4.41
C ILE A 28 -2.55 -2.29 3.00
N ILE A 29 -2.96 -1.23 2.31
CA ILE A 29 -3.21 -1.21 0.88
C ILE A 29 -2.09 -0.42 0.22
N ALA A 30 -1.53 -0.93 -0.87
CA ALA A 30 -0.40 -0.31 -1.56
C ALA A 30 -0.73 0.00 -3.02
N LEU A 31 -0.55 1.25 -3.44
CA LEU A 31 -0.63 1.59 -4.86
C LEU A 31 0.55 0.97 -5.61
N SER A 32 0.26 0.24 -6.68
CA SER A 32 1.27 -0.50 -7.43
C SER A 32 1.08 -0.35 -8.94
N ARG A 33 2.16 0.00 -9.64
CA ARG A 33 2.15 0.28 -11.09
C ARG A 33 2.53 -0.93 -11.96
N SER A 34 3.04 -2.00 -11.38
CA SER A 34 3.50 -3.19 -12.12
C SER A 34 3.42 -4.47 -11.28
N GLU A 35 3.46 -5.64 -11.92
CA GLU A 35 3.48 -6.93 -11.24
C GLU A 35 4.70 -7.09 -10.31
N HIS A 36 5.84 -6.50 -10.70
CA HIS A 36 7.03 -6.45 -9.86
C HIS A 36 6.80 -5.68 -8.56
N SER A 37 6.13 -4.53 -8.64
CA SER A 37 5.73 -3.77 -7.46
C SER A 37 4.67 -4.52 -6.64
N ASP A 38 3.78 -5.31 -7.26
CA ASP A 38 2.83 -6.15 -6.54
C ASP A 38 3.54 -7.22 -5.72
N ALA A 39 4.50 -7.93 -6.33
CA ALA A 39 5.26 -8.97 -5.65
C ALA A 39 6.02 -8.40 -4.44
N LYS A 40 6.67 -7.25 -4.60
CA LYS A 40 7.37 -6.56 -3.52
C LYS A 40 6.43 -6.15 -2.38
N THR A 41 5.30 -5.53 -2.70
CA THR A 41 4.35 -5.05 -1.68
C THR A 41 3.65 -6.19 -0.95
N LYS A 42 3.28 -7.27 -1.65
CA LYS A 42 2.77 -8.51 -1.03
C LYS A 42 3.77 -9.11 -0.05
N ALA A 43 5.05 -9.18 -0.43
CA ALA A 43 6.11 -9.70 0.45
C ALA A 43 6.33 -8.84 1.72
N LEU A 44 5.86 -7.57 1.71
CA LEU A 44 5.90 -6.67 2.86
C LEU A 44 4.63 -6.73 3.72
N GLY A 45 3.64 -7.55 3.35
CA GLY A 45 2.36 -7.67 4.06
C GLY A 45 1.28 -6.69 3.61
N ALA A 46 1.47 -5.98 2.49
CA ALA A 46 0.46 -5.11 1.91
C ALA A 46 -0.36 -5.79 0.81
N LYS A 47 -1.62 -5.37 0.66
CA LYS A 47 -2.47 -5.73 -0.48
C LYS A 47 -2.24 -4.72 -1.61
N PRO A 48 -1.68 -5.11 -2.76
CA PRO A 48 -1.51 -4.20 -3.88
C PRO A 48 -2.86 -3.84 -4.53
N VAL A 49 -2.96 -2.59 -4.97
CA VAL A 49 -4.00 -2.07 -5.86
C VAL A 49 -3.31 -1.54 -7.11
N ARG A 50 -3.70 -2.08 -8.27
CA ARG A 50 -3.14 -1.67 -9.56
C ARG A 50 -3.60 -0.25 -9.89
N GLY A 51 -2.65 0.62 -10.20
CA GLY A 51 -2.88 2.00 -10.62
C GLY A 51 -1.61 2.82 -10.51
N ASP A 52 -1.72 4.12 -10.77
CA ASP A 52 -0.64 5.09 -10.58
C ASP A 52 -1.18 6.38 -9.96
N LEU A 53 -0.31 7.33 -9.63
CA LEU A 53 -0.70 8.57 -8.94
C LEU A 53 -1.61 9.48 -9.80
N GLN A 54 -1.61 9.32 -11.12
CA GLN A 54 -2.48 10.03 -12.04
C GLN A 54 -3.81 9.28 -12.25
N ASN A 55 -3.80 7.96 -12.07
CA ASN A 55 -4.94 7.06 -12.27
C ASN A 55 -5.08 6.08 -11.11
N ILE A 56 -5.58 6.58 -9.97
CA ILE A 56 -5.91 5.76 -8.80
C ILE A 56 -7.34 5.22 -8.98
N PRO A 57 -7.60 3.91 -8.78
CA PRO A 57 -8.96 3.38 -8.81
C PRO A 57 -9.86 4.09 -7.80
N THR A 58 -11.09 4.41 -8.20
CA THR A 58 -12.02 5.24 -7.41
C THR A 58 -12.36 4.65 -6.04
N ASP A 59 -12.28 3.33 -5.88
CA ASP A 59 -12.54 2.58 -4.65
C ASP A 59 -11.28 2.33 -3.81
N ALA A 60 -10.08 2.63 -4.33
CA ALA A 60 -8.80 2.27 -3.70
C ALA A 60 -8.60 2.92 -2.32
N LEU A 61 -9.13 4.12 -2.14
CA LEU A 61 -9.03 4.92 -0.92
C LEU A 61 -10.24 4.74 0.03
N GLN A 62 -11.26 4.00 -0.39
CA GLN A 62 -12.50 3.90 0.36
C GLN A 62 -12.26 3.29 1.75
N GLY A 63 -12.64 4.03 2.80
CA GLY A 63 -12.48 3.59 4.19
C GLY A 63 -11.03 3.55 4.68
N ALA A 64 -10.08 4.16 3.96
CA ALA A 64 -8.74 4.37 4.49
C ALA A 64 -8.79 5.41 5.62
N ASP A 65 -8.20 5.07 6.76
CA ASP A 65 -8.05 5.98 7.91
C ASP A 65 -6.86 6.93 7.68
N VAL A 66 -5.85 6.47 6.95
CA VAL A 66 -4.58 7.18 6.70
C VAL A 66 -4.13 6.97 5.26
N VAL A 67 -3.55 8.01 4.66
CA VAL A 67 -2.84 7.97 3.36
C VAL A 67 -1.39 8.40 3.58
N ILE A 68 -0.44 7.61 3.07
CA ILE A 68 1.01 7.86 3.12
C ILE A 68 1.57 7.97 1.70
#